data_AF-A0A432SMQ5-F1
#
_entry.id   AF-A0A432SMQ5-F1
#
_cell.length_a   1.000
_cell.length_b   1.000
_cell.length_c   1.000
_cell.angle_alpha   90.00
_cell.angle_beta   90.00
_cell.angle_gamma   90.00
#
_symmetry.space_group_name_H-M   'P 1'
#
loop_
_entity.id
_entity.type
_entity.pdbx_description
1 polymer ?
#
loop_
_entity_poly.entity_id
_entity_poly.type
_entity_poly.pdbx_seq_one_letter_code
_entity_poly.pdbx_strand_id
1 'polypeptide(L)'
;MKASGKIVFYNVNDGNGMIMTPDSGKFSFRVMDWDDYDQMPSVGLEVVFEILNERAVSVRVPSSESVPAPEEHAAKPSQTDTSYRQPFDALMQDYNHRPQSIQLSCNAQKCIEVYFSKIERYVSKNLKYNNSSGQLNFLLMRRFIFTTFNNLSEMDMNFVTPQIKKIKEDLLQMSAVYDDFKAKSNLPESAFETIFLQQQEDYTAMERASEEVSGVLHELQQKEQYLQRSVAAKAEAIRSLAGDALERAEEEYRVLKGTYVDVVHMCATLGERLHEDQETMSEFRSVYKESFTESFQTQAAKYEKLLLQTLDTQAFIFDIVLWEKAKRSRVIKRFFSEAQIDGEFSSKTYLKYYLSSLDKEKLSHEQRELFKLFEYLKTVDKYTTVILLDDIDGVLELKRICTRAGLNMFIQTFIDESRALTWGLANRANLLILSDTLQQMSGIDFMEQYRQQSPVTPKVMMLSDYQPEVFKKYGVTQVVPRNYSAKEMIAKLKKMLGEGDG
;
A
#
# COMPACT_ATOMS: atom_id res chain seq x y z
N MET A 1 -34.77 3.52 -13.98
CA MET A 1 -35.97 3.90 -13.20
C MET A 1 -35.55 4.99 -12.23
N LYS A 2 -36.27 6.11 -12.14
CA LYS A 2 -35.93 7.19 -11.20
C LYS A 2 -36.45 6.85 -9.81
N ALA A 3 -35.61 7.05 -8.79
CA ALA A 3 -35.92 6.82 -7.39
C ALA A 3 -35.35 7.97 -6.54
N SER A 4 -35.85 8.10 -5.31
CA SER A 4 -35.35 9.04 -4.32
C SER A 4 -35.02 8.31 -3.01
N GLY A 5 -34.01 8.77 -2.31
CA GLY A 5 -33.59 8.18 -1.04
C GLY A 5 -32.64 9.06 -0.27
N LYS A 6 -32.21 8.57 0.90
CA LYS A 6 -31.29 9.25 1.80
C LYS A 6 -29.95 8.54 1.82
N ILE A 7 -28.85 9.28 1.74
CA ILE A 7 -27.51 8.71 1.91
C ILE A 7 -27.37 8.25 3.36
N VAL A 8 -27.15 6.96 3.57
CA VAL A 8 -26.98 6.38 4.91
C VAL A 8 -25.53 6.06 5.24
N PHE A 9 -24.66 6.04 4.21
CA PHE A 9 -23.24 5.81 4.34
C PHE A 9 -22.51 6.46 3.16
N TYR A 10 -21.39 7.12 3.44
CA TYR A 10 -20.46 7.59 2.41
C TYR A 10 -19.05 7.60 2.97
N ASN A 11 -18.10 7.04 2.22
CA ASN A 11 -16.68 7.02 2.57
C ASN A 11 -15.91 7.94 1.62
N VAL A 12 -15.41 9.04 2.16
CA VAL A 12 -14.67 10.07 1.40
C VAL A 12 -13.37 9.50 0.83
N ASN A 13 -12.75 8.50 1.48
CA ASN A 13 -11.45 7.98 1.08
C ASN A 13 -11.50 7.12 -0.19
N ASP A 14 -12.58 6.38 -0.42
CA ASP A 14 -12.73 5.48 -1.57
C ASP A 14 -13.84 5.92 -2.55
N GLY A 15 -14.59 6.97 -2.18
CA GLY A 15 -15.67 7.52 -2.99
C GLY A 15 -16.90 6.61 -3.08
N ASN A 16 -17.06 5.61 -2.22
CA ASN A 16 -18.21 4.72 -2.22
C ASN A 16 -19.28 5.18 -1.23
N GLY A 17 -20.55 5.07 -1.61
CA GLY A 17 -21.68 5.37 -0.73
C GLY A 17 -22.87 4.44 -0.91
N MET A 18 -23.84 4.58 -0.01
CA MET A 18 -25.08 3.81 0.01
C MET A 18 -26.27 4.73 0.26
N ILE A 19 -27.29 4.57 -0.59
CA ILE A 19 -28.57 5.27 -0.52
C ILE A 19 -29.64 4.29 -0.04
N MET A 20 -30.49 4.72 0.88
CA MET A 20 -31.67 3.98 1.34
C MET A 20 -32.93 4.69 0.87
N THR A 21 -33.80 3.97 0.18
CA THR A 21 -35.12 4.47 -0.26
C THR A 21 -36.16 4.34 0.86
N PRO A 22 -37.30 5.06 0.80
CA PRO A 22 -38.35 5.00 1.83
C PRO A 22 -38.95 3.60 2.05
N ASP A 23 -38.94 2.76 1.01
CA ASP A 23 -39.34 1.35 1.04
C ASP A 23 -38.22 0.41 1.53
N SER A 24 -37.17 0.94 2.15
CA SER A 24 -36.01 0.22 2.68
C SER A 24 -35.12 -0.48 1.63
N GLY A 25 -35.25 -0.12 0.36
CA GLY A 25 -34.32 -0.53 -0.70
C GLY A 25 -32.94 0.09 -0.49
N LYS A 26 -31.87 -0.68 -0.73
CA LYS A 26 -30.48 -0.21 -0.57
C LYS A 26 -29.76 -0.23 -1.91
N PHE A 27 -29.19 0.91 -2.29
CA PHE A 27 -28.49 1.07 -3.56
C PHE A 27 -27.09 1.64 -3.31
N SER A 28 -26.07 1.00 -3.88
CA SER A 28 -24.70 1.53 -3.82
C SER A 28 -24.46 2.53 -4.95
N PHE A 29 -23.68 3.58 -4.67
CA PHE A 29 -23.21 4.55 -5.67
C PHE A 29 -21.72 4.82 -5.51
N ARG A 30 -21.08 5.33 -6.56
CA ARG A 30 -19.72 5.91 -6.48
C ARG A 30 -19.78 7.42 -6.66
N VAL A 31 -18.77 8.11 -6.20
CA VAL A 31 -18.59 9.56 -6.44
C VAL A 31 -18.53 9.90 -7.94
N MET A 32 -18.12 8.95 -8.79
CA MET A 32 -18.16 9.12 -10.25
C MET A 32 -19.58 9.11 -10.84
N ASP A 33 -20.54 8.59 -10.08
CA ASP A 33 -21.95 8.52 -10.45
C ASP A 33 -22.73 9.73 -9.90
N TRP A 34 -22.03 10.72 -9.35
CA TRP A 34 -22.57 11.94 -8.73
C TRP A 34 -22.62 13.09 -9.74
N ASP A 35 -23.81 13.63 -9.97
CA ASP A 35 -24.10 14.64 -10.99
C ASP A 35 -24.41 16.03 -10.39
N ASP A 36 -24.10 16.24 -9.10
CA ASP A 36 -24.25 17.54 -8.42
C ASP A 36 -22.87 18.15 -8.11
N TYR A 37 -22.51 19.21 -8.82
CA TYR A 37 -21.20 19.85 -8.67
C TYR A 37 -21.15 20.86 -7.51
N ASP A 38 -22.31 21.25 -6.97
CA ASP A 38 -22.42 22.29 -5.94
C ASP A 38 -22.39 21.68 -4.54
N GLN A 39 -22.77 20.41 -4.39
CA GLN A 39 -22.75 19.70 -3.11
C GLN A 39 -22.05 18.35 -3.21
N MET A 40 -21.17 18.05 -2.25
CA MET A 40 -20.57 16.71 -2.12
C MET A 40 -21.52 15.72 -1.44
N PRO A 41 -21.40 14.41 -1.72
CA PRO A 41 -22.17 13.39 -1.01
C PRO A 41 -21.86 13.43 0.50
N SER A 42 -22.90 13.44 1.32
CA SER A 42 -22.78 13.40 2.78
C SER A 42 -23.87 12.53 3.39
N VAL A 43 -23.58 11.90 4.53
CA VAL A 43 -24.58 11.08 5.24
C VAL A 43 -25.72 11.98 5.69
N GLY A 44 -26.95 11.58 5.39
CA GLY A 44 -28.16 12.32 5.70
C GLY A 44 -28.73 13.13 4.54
N LEU A 45 -28.02 13.26 3.42
CA LEU A 45 -28.49 14.02 2.26
C LEU A 45 -29.59 13.27 1.51
N GLU A 46 -30.67 13.98 1.13
CA GLU A 46 -31.70 13.45 0.23
C GLU A 46 -31.27 13.62 -1.23
N VAL A 47 -31.38 12.55 -1.99
CA VAL A 47 -30.91 12.49 -3.38
C VAL A 47 -31.94 11.83 -4.29
N VAL A 48 -31.95 12.26 -5.54
CA VAL A 48 -32.63 11.58 -6.64
C VAL A 48 -31.59 10.90 -7.54
N PHE A 49 -31.90 9.70 -8.00
CA PHE A 49 -30.98 8.88 -8.78
C PHE A 49 -31.73 7.94 -9.73
N GLU A 50 -30.99 7.36 -10.68
CA GLU A 50 -31.48 6.31 -11.56
C GLU A 50 -30.93 4.96 -11.14
N ILE A 51 -31.78 3.93 -11.14
CA ILE A 51 -31.35 2.55 -10.85
C ILE A 51 -30.91 1.89 -12.15
N LEU A 52 -29.65 1.46 -12.19
CA LEU A 52 -29.04 0.68 -13.28
C LEU A 52 -28.22 -0.48 -12.68
N ASN A 53 -28.54 -1.73 -13.04
CA ASN A 53 -27.86 -2.93 -12.55
C ASN A 53 -27.69 -2.99 -11.02
N GLU A 54 -28.78 -2.72 -10.27
CA GLU A 54 -28.79 -2.71 -8.79
C GLU A 54 -27.91 -1.62 -8.14
N ARG A 55 -27.47 -0.62 -8.92
CA ARG A 55 -26.68 0.51 -8.45
C ARG A 55 -27.39 1.83 -8.76
N ALA A 56 -27.13 2.82 -7.91
CA ALA A 56 -27.59 4.17 -8.11
C ALA A 56 -26.60 4.92 -8.99
N VAL A 57 -27.08 5.46 -10.11
CA VAL A 57 -26.34 6.29 -11.07
C VAL A 57 -27.02 7.65 -11.26
N SER A 58 -26.27 8.66 -11.73
CA SER A 58 -26.77 10.03 -11.87
C SER A 58 -27.41 10.58 -10.59
N VAL A 59 -26.70 10.41 -9.48
CA VAL A 59 -27.13 10.82 -8.14
C VAL A 59 -26.95 12.33 -8.01
N ARG A 60 -28.01 13.04 -7.62
CA ARG A 60 -27.96 14.50 -7.44
C ARG A 60 -28.93 14.96 -6.36
N VAL A 61 -28.69 16.16 -5.82
CA VAL A 61 -29.62 16.78 -4.88
C VAL A 61 -30.85 17.29 -5.66
N PRO A 62 -32.07 17.13 -5.13
CA PRO A 62 -33.25 17.71 -5.76
C PRO A 62 -33.11 19.23 -5.85
N SER A 63 -32.88 19.77 -7.05
CA SER A 63 -32.93 21.21 -7.31
C SER A 63 -34.33 21.72 -6.99
N SER A 64 -34.42 22.79 -6.20
CA SER A 64 -35.66 23.39 -5.68
C SER A 64 -36.70 23.88 -6.72
N GLU A 65 -36.52 23.58 -8.01
CA GLU A 65 -37.35 24.08 -9.12
C GLU A 65 -38.43 23.12 -9.62
N SER A 66 -38.65 21.96 -9.00
CA SER A 66 -39.80 21.11 -9.37
C SER A 66 -40.34 20.27 -8.23
N VAL A 67 -40.84 20.94 -7.18
CA VAL A 67 -41.78 20.34 -6.24
C VAL A 67 -43.15 20.95 -6.53
N PRO A 68 -44.16 20.15 -6.96
CA PRO A 68 -45.55 20.61 -6.92
C PRO A 68 -45.86 20.97 -5.47
N ALA A 69 -46.40 22.17 -5.26
CA ALA A 69 -46.73 22.72 -3.95
C ALA A 69 -47.30 21.62 -3.02
N PRO A 70 -46.70 21.39 -1.84
CA PRO A 70 -47.32 20.55 -0.84
C PRO A 70 -48.65 21.21 -0.47
N GLU A 71 -49.74 20.45 -0.60
CA GLU A 71 -51.05 20.85 -0.11
C GLU A 71 -50.91 21.36 1.33
N GLU A 72 -51.46 22.54 1.58
CA GLU A 72 -51.58 23.17 2.89
C GLU A 72 -52.36 22.25 3.84
N HIS A 73 -51.65 21.33 4.49
CA HIS A 73 -52.09 20.84 5.79
C HIS A 73 -51.73 21.90 6.82
N ALA A 74 -52.72 22.74 7.10
CA ALA A 74 -52.76 23.65 8.23
C ALA A 74 -52.49 22.89 9.54
N ALA A 75 -51.23 22.78 9.91
CA ALA A 75 -50.81 22.41 11.25
C ALA A 75 -51.12 23.60 12.16
N LYS A 76 -52.12 23.43 13.03
CA LYS A 76 -52.39 24.37 14.13
C LYS A 76 -51.12 24.57 14.96
N PRO A 77 -50.74 25.79 15.34
CA PRO A 77 -49.65 26.02 16.29
C PRO A 77 -50.14 25.57 17.66
N SER A 78 -49.74 24.37 18.07
CA SER A 78 -50.07 23.81 19.37
C SER A 78 -48.81 23.21 19.96
N GLN A 79 -48.39 23.84 21.06
CA GLN A 79 -47.35 23.43 22.01
C GLN A 79 -45.90 23.67 21.53
N THR A 80 -45.17 24.38 22.39
CA THR A 80 -43.73 24.60 22.38
C THR A 80 -42.98 23.31 22.08
N ASP A 81 -42.57 23.13 20.83
CA ASP A 81 -41.75 22.00 20.38
C ASP A 81 -40.33 22.16 20.92
N THR A 82 -40.13 21.85 22.22
CA THR A 82 -38.83 21.90 22.92
C THR A 82 -37.94 20.69 22.64
N SER A 83 -38.24 19.88 21.64
CA SER A 83 -37.49 18.65 21.32
C SER A 83 -36.00 18.88 21.10
N TYR A 84 -35.63 20.06 20.59
CA TYR A 84 -34.26 20.49 20.32
C TYR A 84 -33.47 20.94 21.55
N ARG A 85 -34.11 21.18 22.70
CA ARG A 85 -33.41 21.55 23.95
C ARG A 85 -32.73 20.35 24.60
N GLN A 86 -33.32 19.16 24.53
CA GLN A 86 -32.76 17.97 25.18
C GLN A 86 -31.37 17.58 24.64
N PRO A 87 -31.13 17.55 23.31
CA PRO A 87 -29.79 17.30 22.76
C PRO A 87 -28.77 18.35 23.20
N PHE A 88 -29.15 19.63 23.22
CA PHE A 88 -28.28 20.72 23.66
C PHE A 88 -27.93 20.62 25.14
N ASP A 89 -28.92 20.40 26.01
CA ASP A 89 -28.70 20.29 27.46
C ASP A 89 -27.79 19.09 27.80
N ALA A 90 -27.94 17.98 27.08
CA ALA A 90 -27.06 16.82 27.21
C ALA A 90 -25.61 17.15 26.82
N LEU A 91 -25.41 17.86 25.70
CA LEU A 91 -24.09 18.31 25.27
C LEU A 91 -23.47 19.29 26.28
N MET A 92 -24.25 20.20 26.87
CA MET A 92 -23.75 21.16 27.85
C MET A 92 -23.40 20.53 29.20
N GLN A 93 -24.07 19.45 29.61
CA GLN A 93 -23.67 18.68 30.78
C GLN A 93 -22.30 18.03 30.59
N ASP A 94 -22.07 17.44 29.42
CA ASP A 94 -20.79 16.84 29.06
C ASP A 94 -19.66 17.88 28.99
N TYR A 95 -19.93 19.05 28.40
CA TYR A 95 -18.98 20.16 28.31
C TYR A 95 -18.38 20.57 29.66
N ASN A 96 -19.21 20.62 30.71
CA ASN A 96 -18.77 21.03 32.05
C ASN A 96 -17.87 20.01 32.75
N HIS A 97 -17.81 18.76 32.27
CA HIS A 97 -17.00 17.69 32.85
C HIS A 97 -15.79 17.32 31.99
N ARG A 98 -15.55 18.05 30.89
CA ARG A 98 -14.46 17.74 29.96
C ARG A 98 -13.09 18.16 30.52
N PRO A 99 -12.01 17.41 30.23
CA PRO A 99 -10.65 17.85 30.52
C PRO A 99 -10.28 19.08 29.68
N GLN A 100 -9.65 20.08 30.32
CA GLN A 100 -9.21 21.33 29.67
C GLN A 100 -8.00 21.17 28.75
N SER A 101 -7.35 19.99 28.78
CA SER A 101 -6.20 19.67 27.94
C SER A 101 -6.16 18.19 27.66
N ILE A 102 -5.75 17.82 26.44
CA ILE A 102 -5.59 16.43 26.02
C ILE A 102 -4.35 15.84 26.68
N GLN A 103 -4.52 14.81 27.51
CA GLN A 103 -3.40 14.11 28.12
C GLN A 103 -2.83 13.06 27.18
N LEU A 104 -1.52 12.85 27.27
CA LEU A 104 -0.83 11.85 26.45
C LEU A 104 -1.11 10.45 27.01
N SER A 105 -1.99 9.69 26.35
CA SER A 105 -2.28 8.29 26.72
C SER A 105 -1.13 7.35 26.33
N CYS A 106 -0.52 7.58 25.16
CA CYS A 106 0.57 6.76 24.66
C CYS A 106 1.60 7.62 23.93
N ASN A 107 2.89 7.49 24.30
CA ASN A 107 3.93 8.28 23.65
C ASN A 107 4.19 7.85 22.19
N ALA A 108 4.73 8.77 21.40
CA ALA A 108 4.98 8.57 19.96
C ALA A 108 5.87 7.36 19.69
N GLN A 109 6.94 7.20 20.46
CA GLN A 109 7.88 6.09 20.29
C GLN A 109 7.21 4.73 20.48
N LYS A 110 6.36 4.59 21.50
CA LYS A 110 5.64 3.36 21.78
C LYS A 110 4.63 3.03 20.68
N CYS A 111 3.91 4.03 20.17
CA CYS A 111 2.98 3.87 19.06
C CYS A 111 3.69 3.36 17.80
N ILE A 112 4.84 3.98 17.48
CA ILE A 112 5.70 3.60 16.36
C ILE A 112 6.19 2.15 16.51
N GLU A 113 6.71 1.79 17.69
CA GLU A 113 7.17 0.41 17.98
C GLU A 113 6.05 -0.62 17.83
N VAL A 114 4.85 -0.32 18.35
CA VAL A 114 3.69 -1.22 18.22
C VAL A 114 3.33 -1.43 16.75
N TYR A 115 3.31 -0.37 15.95
CA TYR A 115 3.06 -0.47 14.51
C TYR A 115 4.12 -1.34 13.80
N PHE A 116 5.40 -1.03 13.97
CA PHE A 116 6.47 -1.76 13.30
C PHE A 116 6.65 -3.20 13.81
N SER A 117 6.30 -3.49 15.07
CA SER A 117 6.29 -4.86 15.59
C SER A 117 5.30 -5.77 14.84
N LYS A 118 4.19 -5.21 14.32
CA LYS A 118 3.24 -5.96 13.48
C LYS A 118 3.91 -6.34 12.16
N ILE A 119 4.61 -5.40 11.53
CA ILE A 119 5.38 -5.62 10.28
C ILE A 119 6.48 -6.65 10.51
N GLU A 120 7.22 -6.54 11.61
CA GLU A 120 8.30 -7.46 11.95
C GLU A 120 7.82 -8.91 12.11
N ARG A 121 6.61 -9.13 12.65
CA ARG A 121 6.01 -10.47 12.70
C ARG A 121 5.76 -11.05 11.31
N TYR A 122 5.33 -10.24 10.34
CA TYR A 122 5.14 -10.70 8.95
C TYR A 122 6.46 -11.04 8.29
N VAL A 123 7.48 -10.19 8.45
CA VAL A 123 8.83 -10.47 7.95
C VAL A 123 9.38 -11.75 8.57
N SER A 124 9.27 -11.88 9.89
CA SER A 124 9.79 -13.03 10.66
C SER A 124 9.18 -14.36 10.22
N LYS A 125 7.86 -14.39 9.95
CA LYS A 125 7.18 -15.59 9.42
C LYS A 125 7.69 -16.04 8.05
N ASN A 126 8.27 -15.11 7.29
CA ASN A 126 8.74 -15.34 5.94
C ASN A 126 10.27 -15.52 5.86
N LEU A 127 10.98 -15.45 6.98
CA LEU A 127 12.42 -15.78 7.06
C LEU A 127 12.75 -17.20 6.60
N LYS A 128 11.77 -18.11 6.62
CA LYS A 128 11.89 -19.47 6.03
C LYS A 128 12.32 -19.45 4.56
N TYR A 129 12.14 -18.32 3.87
CA TYR A 129 12.54 -18.08 2.49
C TYR A 129 13.95 -17.49 2.36
N ASN A 130 14.58 -17.00 3.43
CA ASN A 130 15.88 -16.31 3.37
C ASN A 130 17.06 -17.19 2.96
N ASN A 131 16.89 -18.52 2.92
CA ASN A 131 17.94 -19.44 2.48
C ASN A 131 18.12 -19.48 0.94
N SER A 132 17.36 -18.69 0.17
CA SER A 132 17.53 -18.63 -1.28
C SER A 132 18.63 -17.66 -1.70
N SER A 133 19.51 -18.11 -2.59
CA SER A 133 20.64 -17.36 -3.13
C SER A 133 20.28 -16.29 -4.17
N GLY A 134 19.00 -16.13 -4.53
CA GLY A 134 18.58 -15.21 -5.59
C GLY A 134 17.43 -14.31 -5.19
N GLN A 135 17.21 -13.29 -6.00
CA GLN A 135 16.20 -12.27 -5.82
C GLN A 135 15.62 -11.85 -7.17
N LEU A 136 14.35 -11.49 -7.14
CA LEU A 136 13.66 -10.85 -8.24
C LEU A 136 13.02 -9.59 -7.71
N ASN A 137 13.21 -8.45 -8.37
CA ASN A 137 12.54 -7.21 -8.03
C ASN A 137 11.04 -7.45 -8.11
N PHE A 138 10.40 -7.62 -6.96
CA PHE A 138 9.02 -8.01 -6.87
C PHE A 138 8.13 -6.94 -7.48
N LEU A 139 8.42 -5.64 -7.26
CA LEU A 139 7.59 -4.57 -7.80
C LEU A 139 7.55 -4.59 -9.33
N LEU A 140 8.67 -4.88 -9.99
CA LEU A 140 8.73 -5.07 -11.44
C LEU A 140 8.07 -6.37 -11.88
N MET A 141 8.27 -7.46 -11.12
CA MET A 141 7.77 -8.80 -11.47
C MET A 141 6.30 -9.04 -11.12
N ARG A 142 5.71 -8.28 -10.19
CA ARG A 142 4.44 -8.57 -9.50
C ARG A 142 3.33 -8.91 -10.47
N ARG A 143 3.11 -8.06 -11.48
CA ARG A 143 2.07 -8.30 -12.46
C ARG A 143 2.38 -9.53 -13.32
N PHE A 144 3.59 -9.59 -13.85
CA PHE A 144 4.00 -10.64 -14.77
C PHE A 144 3.98 -12.03 -14.12
N ILE A 145 4.46 -12.17 -12.89
CA ILE A 145 4.53 -13.46 -12.18
C ILE A 145 3.14 -14.03 -11.89
N PHE A 146 2.18 -13.18 -11.50
CA PHE A 146 0.80 -13.62 -11.25
C PHE A 146 0.02 -13.89 -12.54
N THR A 147 0.22 -13.09 -13.59
CA THR A 147 -0.34 -13.39 -14.92
C THR A 147 0.19 -14.70 -15.46
N THR A 148 1.50 -14.93 -15.35
CA THR A 148 2.14 -16.20 -15.75
C THR A 148 1.56 -17.37 -14.97
N PHE A 149 1.45 -17.24 -13.64
CA PHE A 149 0.81 -18.27 -12.82
C PHE A 149 -0.61 -18.60 -13.30
N ASN A 150 -1.44 -17.59 -13.57
CA ASN A 150 -2.81 -17.79 -14.02
C ASN A 150 -2.84 -18.51 -15.38
N ASN A 151 -2.07 -18.04 -16.37
CA ASN A 151 -1.99 -18.65 -17.69
C ASN A 151 -1.57 -20.13 -17.61
N LEU A 152 -0.55 -20.46 -16.82
CA LEU A 152 -0.09 -21.85 -16.66
C LEU A 152 -1.13 -22.72 -15.93
N SER A 153 -1.85 -22.14 -14.98
CA SER A 153 -2.93 -22.83 -14.24
C SER A 153 -4.15 -23.12 -15.12
N GLU A 154 -4.44 -22.22 -16.08
CA GLU A 154 -5.48 -22.42 -17.09
C GLU A 154 -5.11 -23.50 -18.10
N MET A 155 -3.82 -23.61 -18.46
CA MET A 155 -3.32 -24.66 -19.35
C MET A 155 -3.41 -26.06 -18.72
N ASP A 156 -3.06 -26.20 -17.45
CA ASP A 156 -3.06 -27.50 -16.76
C ASP A 156 -3.62 -27.36 -15.33
N MET A 157 -4.83 -27.88 -15.10
CA MET A 157 -5.45 -27.84 -13.77
C MET A 157 -4.65 -28.57 -12.69
N ASN A 158 -3.81 -29.55 -13.05
CA ASN A 158 -2.99 -30.31 -12.10
C ASN A 158 -1.63 -29.63 -11.82
N PHE A 159 -1.32 -28.53 -12.50
CA PHE A 159 -0.12 -27.73 -12.26
C PHE A 159 -0.09 -27.14 -10.84
N VAL A 160 -1.25 -26.73 -10.35
CA VAL A 160 -1.38 -25.98 -9.09
C VAL A 160 -1.31 -26.90 -7.87
N THR A 161 -0.08 -27.16 -7.42
CA THR A 161 0.19 -27.94 -6.21
C THR A 161 -0.07 -27.16 -4.90
N PRO A 162 -0.32 -27.84 -3.76
CA PRO A 162 -0.44 -27.18 -2.46
C PRO A 162 0.77 -26.30 -2.10
N GLN A 163 1.98 -26.71 -2.53
CA GLN A 163 3.21 -25.93 -2.33
C GLN A 163 3.16 -24.59 -3.07
N ILE A 164 2.78 -24.59 -4.36
CA ILE A 164 2.65 -23.36 -5.16
C ILE A 164 1.58 -22.45 -4.57
N LYS A 165 0.42 -23.00 -4.18
CA LYS A 165 -0.66 -22.21 -3.56
C LYS A 165 -0.18 -21.50 -2.30
N LYS A 166 0.50 -22.24 -1.41
CA LYS A 166 1.03 -21.68 -0.16
C LYS A 166 2.04 -20.56 -0.40
N ILE A 167 2.99 -20.74 -1.33
CA ILE A 167 3.98 -19.69 -1.63
C ILE A 167 3.30 -18.46 -2.27
N LYS A 168 2.31 -18.67 -3.15
CA LYS A 168 1.49 -17.59 -3.74
C LYS A 168 0.75 -16.80 -2.66
N GLU A 169 0.08 -17.50 -1.74
CA GLU A 169 -0.66 -16.89 -0.63
C GLU A 169 0.27 -16.09 0.29
N ASP A 170 1.41 -16.67 0.68
CA ASP A 170 2.42 -15.99 1.50
C ASP A 170 2.97 -14.72 0.81
N LEU A 171 3.21 -14.78 -0.51
CA LEU A 171 3.66 -13.62 -1.31
C LEU A 171 2.58 -12.54 -1.44
N LEU A 172 1.32 -12.92 -1.66
CA LEU A 172 0.19 -11.99 -1.71
C LEU A 172 -0.02 -11.28 -0.37
N GLN A 173 0.06 -12.03 0.73
CA GLN A 173 -0.05 -11.46 2.07
C GLN A 173 1.08 -10.46 2.35
N MET A 174 2.32 -10.81 2.02
CA MET A 174 3.45 -9.88 2.17
C MET A 174 3.29 -8.64 1.29
N SER A 175 2.80 -8.81 0.06
CA SER A 175 2.53 -7.68 -0.85
C SER A 175 1.49 -6.74 -0.28
N ALA A 176 0.42 -7.25 0.34
CA ALA A 176 -0.60 -6.43 0.97
C ALA A 176 -0.05 -5.66 2.18
N VAL A 177 0.82 -6.28 2.98
CA VAL A 177 1.52 -5.60 4.09
C VAL A 177 2.40 -4.47 3.57
N TYR A 178 3.13 -4.69 2.47
CA TYR A 178 3.94 -3.65 1.85
C TYR A 178 3.09 -2.50 1.27
N ASP A 179 1.97 -2.81 0.61
CA ASP A 179 1.07 -1.78 0.05
C ASP A 179 0.48 -0.90 1.17
N ASP A 180 0.02 -1.50 2.28
CA ASP A 180 -0.46 -0.78 3.48
C ASP A 180 0.65 0.08 4.11
N PHE A 181 1.85 -0.49 4.26
CA PHE A 181 3.02 0.23 4.75
C PHE A 181 3.36 1.42 3.84
N LYS A 182 3.29 1.25 2.52
CA LYS A 182 3.65 2.31 1.58
C LYS A 182 2.62 3.43 1.55
N ALA A 183 1.33 3.10 1.67
CA ALA A 183 0.27 4.08 1.82
C ALA A 183 0.47 4.98 3.05
N LYS A 184 0.83 4.38 4.20
CA LYS A 184 1.07 5.11 5.46
C LYS A 184 2.40 5.87 5.47
N SER A 185 3.46 5.31 4.90
CA SER A 185 4.78 5.96 4.87
C SER A 185 4.89 7.13 3.89
N ASN A 186 4.13 7.11 2.79
CA ASN A 186 4.10 8.21 1.82
C ASN A 186 3.33 9.43 2.32
N LEU A 187 2.41 9.25 3.28
CA LEU A 187 1.57 10.30 3.84
C LEU A 187 1.81 10.39 5.36
N PRO A 188 2.83 11.17 5.80
CA PRO A 188 3.15 11.33 7.22
C PRO A 188 1.96 11.76 8.07
N GLU A 189 1.05 12.58 7.50
CA GLU A 189 -0.19 12.99 8.16
C GLU A 189 -1.09 11.79 8.48
N SER A 190 -1.27 10.89 7.52
CA SER A 190 -2.09 9.69 7.69
C SER A 190 -1.48 8.74 8.72
N ALA A 191 -0.14 8.61 8.71
CA ALA A 191 0.56 7.86 9.74
C ALA A 191 0.38 8.49 11.14
N PHE A 192 0.53 9.80 11.26
CA PHE A 192 0.32 10.51 12.53
C PHE A 192 -1.10 10.30 13.07
N GLU A 193 -2.10 10.43 12.20
CA GLU A 193 -3.50 10.16 12.55
C GLU A 193 -3.73 8.71 13.00
N THR A 194 -3.41 7.76 12.13
CA THR A 194 -3.81 6.36 12.33
C THR A 194 -2.92 5.58 13.31
N ILE A 195 -1.69 6.02 13.52
CA ILE A 195 -0.72 5.32 14.39
C ILE A 195 -0.58 6.02 15.74
N PHE A 196 -0.68 7.34 15.79
CA PHE A 196 -0.48 8.11 17.02
C PHE A 196 -1.78 8.67 17.59
N LEU A 197 -2.53 9.48 16.85
CA LEU A 197 -3.71 10.18 17.37
C LEU A 197 -4.84 9.21 17.74
N GLN A 198 -5.07 8.18 16.94
CA GLN A 198 -6.03 7.11 17.26
C GLN A 198 -5.69 6.29 18.53
N GLN A 199 -4.49 6.45 19.08
CA GLN A 199 -4.09 5.81 20.34
C GLN A 199 -4.24 6.73 21.55
N GLN A 200 -4.67 7.99 21.35
CA GLN A 200 -4.88 8.95 22.43
C GLN A 200 -6.37 8.98 22.80
N GLU A 201 -6.69 8.49 23.99
CA GLU A 201 -8.08 8.33 24.44
C GLU A 201 -8.80 9.67 24.48
N ASP A 202 -8.18 10.68 25.13
CA ASP A 202 -8.73 12.03 25.25
C ASP A 202 -8.93 12.71 23.88
N TYR A 203 -7.97 12.55 22.96
CA TYR A 203 -8.07 13.12 21.61
C TYR A 203 -9.24 12.51 20.85
N THR A 204 -9.34 11.18 20.83
CA THR A 204 -10.44 10.49 20.11
C THR A 204 -11.81 10.72 20.77
N ALA A 205 -11.85 10.92 22.08
CA ALA A 205 -13.08 11.30 22.78
C ALA A 205 -13.52 12.72 22.39
N MET A 206 -12.59 13.67 22.37
CA MET A 206 -12.84 15.06 21.97
C MET A 206 -13.22 15.17 20.49
N GLU A 207 -12.60 14.39 19.61
CA GLU A 207 -12.95 14.31 18.18
C GLU A 207 -14.40 13.84 17.99
N ARG A 208 -14.81 12.74 18.64
CA ARG A 208 -16.19 12.25 18.59
C ARG A 208 -17.19 13.25 19.18
N ALA A 209 -16.86 13.85 20.32
CA ALA A 209 -17.70 14.88 20.93
C ALA A 209 -17.88 16.10 20.00
N SER A 210 -16.82 16.50 19.30
CA SER A 210 -16.86 17.59 18.31
C SER A 210 -17.75 17.24 17.12
N GLU A 211 -17.73 15.99 16.64
CA GLU A 211 -18.63 15.50 15.58
C GLU A 211 -20.10 15.55 16.01
N GLU A 212 -20.41 15.13 17.24
CA GLU A 212 -21.77 15.20 17.80
C GLU A 212 -22.25 16.65 17.94
N VAL A 213 -21.41 17.54 18.47
CA VAL A 213 -21.69 18.98 18.57
C VAL A 213 -21.92 19.58 17.19
N SER A 214 -21.09 19.23 16.21
CA SER A 214 -21.25 19.71 14.83
C SER A 214 -22.57 19.26 14.21
N GLY A 215 -23.00 18.02 14.48
CA GLY A 215 -24.29 17.50 14.03
C GLY A 215 -25.46 18.30 14.59
N VAL A 216 -25.49 18.50 15.91
CA VAL A 216 -26.56 19.27 16.58
C VAL A 216 -26.54 20.74 16.17
N LEU A 217 -25.35 21.34 16.02
CA LEU A 217 -25.20 22.71 15.54
C LEU A 217 -25.81 22.87 14.13
N HIS A 218 -25.59 21.91 13.24
CA HIS A 218 -26.16 21.96 11.90
C HIS A 218 -27.69 21.91 11.93
N GLU A 219 -28.29 21.06 12.76
CA GLU A 219 -29.75 21.00 12.95
C GLU A 219 -30.30 22.32 13.51
N LEU A 220 -29.63 22.91 14.50
CA LEU A 220 -30.02 24.20 15.08
C LEU A 220 -29.90 25.34 14.08
N GLN A 221 -28.86 25.36 13.22
CA GLN A 221 -28.71 26.36 12.16
C GLN A 221 -29.84 26.28 11.13
N GLN A 222 -30.28 25.08 10.74
CA GLN A 222 -31.43 24.92 9.86
C GLN A 222 -32.71 25.47 10.52
N LYS A 223 -32.90 25.19 11.82
CA LYS A 223 -34.03 25.70 12.59
C LYS A 223 -33.97 27.22 12.77
N GLU A 224 -32.78 27.78 12.99
CA GLU A 224 -32.54 29.22 13.09
C GLU A 224 -33.00 29.92 11.80
N GLN A 225 -32.59 29.42 10.63
CA GLN A 225 -32.98 29.99 9.34
C GLN A 225 -34.50 29.95 9.12
N TYR A 226 -35.15 28.84 9.49
CA TYR A 226 -36.60 28.71 9.43
C TYR A 226 -37.31 29.70 10.36
N LEU A 227 -36.86 29.79 11.62
CA LEU A 227 -37.42 30.70 12.61
C LEU A 227 -37.20 32.16 12.22
N GLN A 228 -36.03 32.51 11.67
CA GLN A 228 -35.73 33.86 11.17
C GLN A 228 -36.74 34.30 10.10
N ARG A 229 -37.02 33.43 9.11
CA ARG A 229 -38.03 33.70 8.07
C ARG A 229 -39.44 33.82 8.67
N SER A 230 -39.77 32.95 9.63
CA SER A 230 -41.08 32.94 10.28
C SER A 230 -41.32 34.18 11.14
N VAL A 231 -40.31 34.63 11.89
CA VAL A 231 -40.34 35.87 12.69
C VAL A 231 -40.52 37.08 11.78
N ALA A 232 -39.79 37.14 10.66
CA ALA A 232 -39.93 38.22 9.69
C ALA A 232 -41.33 38.27 9.05
N ALA A 233 -41.86 37.10 8.64
CA ALA A 233 -43.20 37.00 8.06
C ALA A 233 -44.30 37.39 9.05
N LYS A 234 -44.23 36.94 10.31
CA LYS A 234 -45.19 37.33 11.36
C LYS A 234 -45.10 38.81 11.72
N ALA A 235 -43.88 39.37 11.79
CA ALA A 235 -43.70 40.80 12.04
C ALA A 235 -44.37 41.66 10.98
N GLU A 236 -44.33 41.24 9.71
CA GLU A 236 -45.03 41.93 8.62
C GLU A 236 -46.55 41.77 8.71
N ALA A 237 -47.04 40.55 8.99
CA ALA A 237 -48.46 40.27 9.13
C ALA A 237 -49.13 41.12 10.25
N ILE A 238 -48.45 41.29 11.38
CA ILE A 238 -48.93 42.09 12.53
C ILE A 238 -49.25 43.54 12.13
N ARG A 239 -48.51 44.13 11.18
CA ARG A 239 -48.71 45.54 10.74
C ARG A 239 -50.10 45.80 10.12
N SER A 240 -50.78 44.74 9.69
CA SER A 240 -52.07 44.80 8.99
C SER A 240 -53.28 44.37 9.83
N LEU A 241 -53.06 43.98 11.09
CA LEU A 241 -54.10 43.41 11.97
C LEU A 241 -54.63 44.45 12.98
N ALA A 242 -55.85 44.24 13.48
CA ALA A 242 -56.49 45.07 14.51
C ALA A 242 -57.40 44.24 15.44
N GLY A 243 -57.65 44.75 16.65
CA GLY A 243 -58.53 44.12 17.65
C GLY A 243 -57.99 42.80 18.20
N ASP A 244 -58.88 41.88 18.62
CA ASP A 244 -58.53 40.58 19.22
C ASP A 244 -57.66 39.66 18.34
N ALA A 245 -57.58 39.94 17.04
CA ALA A 245 -56.68 39.25 16.11
C ALA A 245 -55.23 39.74 16.23
N LEU A 246 -55.04 41.02 16.56
CA LEU A 246 -53.72 41.63 16.79
C LEU A 246 -53.11 41.10 18.08
N GLU A 247 -53.86 41.10 19.19
CA GLU A 247 -53.35 40.62 20.49
C GLU A 247 -52.88 39.16 20.44
N ARG A 248 -53.63 38.28 19.75
CA ARG A 248 -53.23 36.88 19.55
C ARG A 248 -51.98 36.75 18.69
N ALA A 249 -51.87 37.54 17.62
CA ALA A 249 -50.71 37.52 16.74
C ALA A 249 -49.45 38.06 17.44
N GLU A 250 -49.57 39.07 18.28
CA GLU A 250 -48.47 39.62 19.09
C GLU A 250 -47.94 38.62 20.12
N GLU A 251 -48.82 37.88 20.79
CA GLU A 251 -48.41 36.83 21.73
C GLU A 251 -47.68 35.69 21.02
N GLU A 252 -48.22 35.21 19.89
CA GLU A 252 -47.54 34.18 19.08
C GLU A 252 -46.19 34.66 18.53
N TYR A 253 -46.10 35.93 18.12
CA TYR A 253 -44.84 36.54 17.69
C TYR A 253 -43.83 36.65 18.83
N ARG A 254 -44.26 37.01 20.04
CA ARG A 254 -43.40 37.06 21.22
C ARG A 254 -42.82 35.69 21.55
N VAL A 255 -43.63 34.63 21.54
CA VAL A 255 -43.18 33.25 21.79
C VAL A 255 -42.20 32.80 20.69
N LEU A 256 -42.52 33.08 19.43
CA LEU A 256 -41.67 32.73 18.28
C LEU A 256 -40.32 33.46 18.33
N LYS A 257 -40.33 34.75 18.64
CA LYS A 257 -39.12 35.56 18.80
C LYS A 257 -38.27 35.08 19.98
N GLY A 258 -38.88 34.71 21.10
CA GLY A 258 -38.18 34.09 22.24
C GLY A 258 -37.48 32.80 21.83
N THR A 259 -38.19 31.91 21.13
CA THR A 259 -37.64 30.65 20.60
C THR A 259 -36.48 30.89 19.63
N TYR A 260 -36.60 31.89 18.74
CA TYR A 260 -35.52 32.27 17.83
C TYR A 260 -34.26 32.73 18.58
N VAL A 261 -34.41 33.60 19.59
CA VAL A 261 -33.28 34.09 20.40
C VAL A 261 -32.60 32.94 21.14
N ASP A 262 -33.37 32.00 21.70
CA ASP A 262 -32.82 30.81 22.34
C ASP A 262 -31.98 29.97 21.37
N VAL A 263 -32.50 29.69 20.17
CA VAL A 263 -31.77 28.92 19.15
C VAL A 263 -30.50 29.63 18.70
N VAL A 264 -30.54 30.95 18.49
CA VAL A 264 -29.34 31.75 18.15
C VAL A 264 -28.28 31.65 19.25
N HIS A 265 -28.69 31.76 20.52
CA HIS A 265 -27.77 31.58 21.64
C HIS A 265 -27.16 30.17 21.65
N MET A 266 -27.97 29.13 21.47
CA MET A 266 -27.50 27.74 21.41
C MET A 266 -26.50 27.52 20.26
N CYS A 267 -26.77 28.06 19.07
CA CYS A 267 -25.84 28.03 17.93
C CYS A 267 -24.50 28.69 18.29
N ALA A 268 -24.54 29.88 18.90
CA ALA A 268 -23.33 30.59 19.30
C ALA A 268 -22.52 29.81 20.33
N THR A 269 -23.16 29.26 21.37
CA THR A 269 -22.50 28.47 22.42
C THR A 269 -21.87 27.19 21.86
N LEU A 270 -22.58 26.44 21.01
CA LEU A 270 -22.02 25.23 20.38
C LEU A 270 -20.89 25.58 19.39
N GLY A 271 -21.00 26.71 18.69
CA GLY A 271 -19.94 27.21 17.81
C GLY A 271 -18.67 27.57 18.57
N GLU A 272 -18.79 28.25 19.71
CA GLU A 272 -17.66 28.58 20.60
C GLU A 272 -17.02 27.31 21.16
N ARG A 273 -17.82 26.36 21.66
CA ARG A 273 -17.34 25.05 22.11
C ARG A 273 -16.51 24.34 21.03
N LEU A 274 -17.03 24.26 19.82
CA LEU A 274 -16.39 23.57 18.71
C LEU A 274 -15.08 24.26 18.31
N HIS A 275 -15.03 25.59 18.40
CA HIS A 275 -13.80 26.35 18.18
C HIS A 275 -12.74 26.02 19.24
N GLU A 276 -13.10 25.99 20.53
CA GLU A 276 -12.18 25.63 21.61
C GLU A 276 -11.67 24.18 21.52
N ASP A 277 -12.55 23.24 21.15
CA ASP A 277 -12.16 21.84 20.92
C ASP A 277 -11.15 21.74 19.76
N GLN A 278 -11.38 22.49 18.67
CA GLN A 278 -10.46 22.56 17.54
C GLN A 278 -9.10 23.18 17.90
N GLU A 279 -9.08 24.24 18.69
CA GLU A 279 -7.83 24.85 19.18
C GLU A 279 -7.05 23.85 20.04
N THR A 280 -7.72 23.21 21.00
CA THR A 280 -7.08 22.23 21.90
C THR A 280 -6.49 21.05 21.12
N MET A 281 -7.23 20.50 20.15
CA MET A 281 -6.74 19.44 19.27
C MET A 281 -5.57 19.91 18.40
N SER A 282 -5.63 21.12 17.85
CA SER A 282 -4.57 21.71 17.02
C SER A 282 -3.28 21.91 17.82
N GLU A 283 -3.37 22.43 19.04
CA GLU A 283 -2.24 22.58 19.96
C GLU A 283 -1.59 21.22 20.23
N PHE A 284 -2.38 20.21 20.60
CA PHE A 284 -1.88 18.85 20.82
C PHE A 284 -1.16 18.29 19.58
N ARG A 285 -1.75 18.46 18.39
CA ARG A 285 -1.12 18.04 17.12
C ARG A 285 0.22 18.74 16.92
N SER A 286 0.28 20.05 17.12
CA SER A 286 1.49 20.85 16.92
C SER A 286 2.67 20.40 17.79
N VAL A 287 2.40 19.96 19.03
CA VAL A 287 3.42 19.53 19.99
C VAL A 287 4.08 18.21 19.56
N TYR A 288 3.31 17.25 19.05
CA TYR A 288 3.81 15.88 18.81
C TYR A 288 4.10 15.54 17.35
N LYS A 289 3.56 16.30 16.40
CA LYS A 289 3.61 15.95 14.97
C LYS A 289 5.02 15.88 14.40
N GLU A 290 5.86 16.87 14.70
CA GLU A 290 7.22 16.93 14.14
C GLU A 290 8.08 15.76 14.67
N SER A 291 8.12 15.59 16.00
CA SER A 291 8.88 14.53 16.66
C SER A 291 8.41 13.12 16.25
N PHE A 292 7.09 12.92 16.10
CA PHE A 292 6.55 11.67 15.57
C PHE A 292 7.01 11.44 14.13
N THR A 293 6.88 12.45 13.27
CA THR A 293 7.17 12.33 11.82
C THR A 293 8.62 11.95 11.59
N GLU A 294 9.56 12.60 12.28
CA GLU A 294 10.99 12.31 12.15
C GLU A 294 11.33 10.87 12.59
N SER A 295 10.84 10.46 13.77
CA SER A 295 11.08 9.10 14.29
C SER A 295 10.44 8.04 13.40
N PHE A 296 9.21 8.28 12.95
CA PHE A 296 8.46 7.37 12.09
C PHE A 296 9.14 7.19 10.73
N GLN A 297 9.55 8.29 10.07
CA GLN A 297 10.24 8.23 8.76
C GLN A 297 11.58 7.49 8.86
N THR A 298 12.33 7.72 9.93
CA THR A 298 13.60 7.01 10.19
C THR A 298 13.38 5.50 10.28
N GLN A 299 12.38 5.06 11.05
CA GLN A 299 12.04 3.64 11.14
C GLN A 299 11.44 3.10 9.83
N ALA A 300 10.59 3.88 9.15
CA ALA A 300 9.98 3.50 7.89
C ALA A 300 11.04 3.16 6.83
N ALA A 301 12.08 3.98 6.69
CA ALA A 301 13.18 3.71 5.74
C ALA A 301 13.91 2.39 6.02
N LYS A 302 14.04 1.99 7.29
CA LYS A 302 14.63 0.70 7.69
C LYS A 302 13.72 -0.46 7.29
N TYR A 303 12.43 -0.38 7.64
CA TYR A 303 11.47 -1.45 7.36
C TYR A 303 11.11 -1.57 5.89
N GLU A 304 11.15 -0.48 5.11
CA GLU A 304 10.96 -0.50 3.66
C GLU A 304 11.98 -1.43 2.99
N LYS A 305 13.27 -1.26 3.33
CA LYS A 305 14.34 -2.12 2.81
C LYS A 305 14.11 -3.58 3.18
N LEU A 306 13.70 -3.85 4.42
CA LEU A 306 13.47 -5.20 4.91
C LEU A 306 12.27 -5.88 4.21
N LEU A 307 11.18 -5.13 4.02
CA LEU A 307 9.99 -5.61 3.32
C LEU A 307 10.29 -5.92 1.85
N LEU A 308 10.95 -5.00 1.14
CA LEU A 308 11.35 -5.19 -0.25
C LEU A 308 12.28 -6.39 -0.40
N GLN A 309 13.29 -6.53 0.47
CA GLN A 309 14.18 -7.69 0.44
C GLN A 309 13.42 -9.00 0.65
N THR A 310 12.45 -9.02 1.55
CA THR A 310 11.63 -10.21 1.82
C THR A 310 10.77 -10.55 0.60
N LEU A 311 10.09 -9.56 0.04
CA LEU A 311 9.28 -9.70 -1.18
C LEU A 311 10.12 -10.20 -2.36
N ASP A 312 11.29 -9.63 -2.58
CA ASP A 312 12.14 -9.98 -3.71
C ASP A 312 12.63 -11.44 -3.64
N THR A 313 12.94 -11.88 -2.42
CA THR A 313 13.37 -13.25 -2.12
C THR A 313 12.20 -14.23 -2.31
N GLN A 314 11.02 -13.89 -1.80
CA GLN A 314 9.81 -14.70 -1.99
C GLN A 314 9.40 -14.79 -3.47
N ALA A 315 9.50 -13.68 -4.20
CA ALA A 315 9.21 -13.63 -5.64
C ALA A 315 10.14 -14.55 -6.43
N PHE A 316 11.44 -14.53 -6.12
CA PHE A 316 12.42 -15.45 -6.73
C PHE A 316 12.08 -16.92 -6.47
N ILE A 317 11.78 -17.28 -5.22
CA ILE A 317 11.41 -18.66 -4.88
C ILE A 317 10.12 -19.06 -5.57
N PHE A 318 9.13 -18.17 -5.60
CA PHE A 318 7.87 -18.43 -6.29
C PHE A 318 8.11 -18.68 -7.77
N ASP A 319 8.92 -17.85 -8.43
CA ASP A 319 9.30 -17.98 -9.84
C ASP A 319 9.98 -19.33 -10.13
N ILE A 320 11.00 -19.70 -9.34
CA ILE A 320 11.69 -20.99 -9.49
C ILE A 320 10.72 -22.16 -9.35
N VAL A 321 9.93 -22.18 -8.27
CA VAL A 321 9.02 -23.31 -8.01
C VAL A 321 7.94 -23.38 -9.09
N LEU A 322 7.44 -22.23 -9.57
CA LEU A 322 6.49 -22.14 -10.65
C LEU A 322 7.03 -22.83 -11.92
N TRP A 323 8.23 -22.44 -12.35
CA TRP A 323 8.84 -22.96 -13.57
C TRP A 323 9.32 -24.41 -13.46
N GLU A 324 9.82 -24.82 -12.28
CA GLU A 324 10.16 -26.22 -12.01
C GLU A 324 8.95 -27.16 -12.12
N LYS A 325 7.76 -26.71 -11.71
CA LYS A 325 6.53 -27.48 -11.89
C LYS A 325 6.05 -27.42 -13.34
N ALA A 326 6.20 -26.28 -14.02
CA ALA A 326 5.81 -26.11 -15.41
C ALA A 326 6.60 -27.07 -16.31
N LYS A 327 7.90 -27.20 -16.06
CA LYS A 327 8.82 -28.16 -16.67
C LYS A 327 8.46 -29.63 -16.40
N ARG A 328 7.51 -29.95 -15.52
CA ARG A 328 7.03 -31.33 -15.27
C ARG A 328 5.67 -31.60 -15.88
N SER A 329 4.87 -30.57 -16.16
CA SER A 329 3.58 -30.70 -16.82
C SER A 329 3.75 -31.12 -18.28
N ARG A 330 3.03 -32.17 -18.69
CA ARG A 330 3.04 -32.62 -20.09
C ARG A 330 2.30 -31.64 -21.01
N VAL A 331 1.24 -31.01 -20.50
CA VAL A 331 0.42 -30.06 -21.28
C VAL A 331 1.20 -28.79 -21.55
N ILE A 332 1.86 -28.23 -20.52
CA ILE A 332 2.68 -27.01 -20.67
C ILE A 332 3.88 -27.29 -21.59
N LYS A 333 4.53 -28.46 -21.49
CA LYS A 333 5.60 -28.85 -22.43
C LYS A 333 5.14 -28.89 -23.87
N ARG A 334 3.97 -29.49 -24.12
CA ARG A 334 3.39 -29.55 -25.47
C ARG A 334 3.13 -28.14 -25.99
N PHE A 335 2.54 -27.25 -25.17
CA PHE A 335 2.34 -25.85 -25.55
C PHE A 335 3.66 -25.15 -25.95
N PHE A 336 4.73 -25.29 -25.15
CA PHE A 336 6.04 -24.72 -25.48
C PHE A 336 6.58 -25.28 -26.81
N SER A 337 6.43 -26.58 -27.05
CA SER A 337 6.88 -27.22 -28.31
C SER A 337 6.07 -26.75 -29.52
N GLU A 338 4.74 -26.65 -29.39
CA GLU A 338 3.84 -26.22 -30.47
C GLU A 338 4.02 -24.74 -30.81
N ALA A 339 4.26 -23.91 -29.79
CA ALA A 339 4.57 -22.50 -29.95
C ALA A 339 6.02 -22.22 -30.39
N GLN A 340 6.82 -23.25 -30.68
CA GLN A 340 8.23 -23.14 -31.08
C GLN A 340 9.06 -22.28 -30.10
N ILE A 341 8.79 -22.44 -28.80
CA ILE A 341 9.49 -21.76 -27.72
C ILE A 341 10.79 -22.51 -27.44
N ASP A 342 11.88 -22.08 -28.08
CA ASP A 342 13.23 -22.56 -27.81
C ASP A 342 13.81 -21.90 -26.55
N GLY A 343 14.27 -22.70 -25.59
CA GLY A 343 14.95 -22.25 -24.38
C GLY A 343 14.52 -23.01 -23.12
N GLU A 344 15.03 -22.57 -21.98
CA GLU A 344 14.65 -23.13 -20.68
C GLU A 344 13.27 -22.62 -20.23
N PHE A 345 12.57 -23.43 -19.44
CA PHE A 345 11.33 -23.01 -18.77
C PHE A 345 11.66 -21.96 -17.71
N SER A 346 11.52 -20.68 -18.06
CA SER A 346 11.81 -19.56 -17.18
C SER A 346 11.00 -18.32 -17.56
N SER A 347 10.91 -17.37 -16.62
CA SER A 347 10.20 -16.11 -16.80
C SER A 347 10.79 -15.29 -17.96
N LYS A 348 12.11 -15.30 -18.11
CA LYS A 348 12.79 -14.62 -19.23
C LYS A 348 12.43 -15.23 -20.57
N THR A 349 12.47 -16.56 -20.70
CA THR A 349 12.12 -17.24 -21.95
C THR A 349 10.67 -16.95 -22.28
N TYR A 350 9.75 -17.19 -21.35
CA TYR A 350 8.33 -16.97 -21.59
C TYR A 350 8.01 -15.51 -21.97
N LEU A 351 8.62 -14.54 -21.27
CA LEU A 351 8.47 -13.13 -21.60
C LEU A 351 9.04 -12.77 -22.98
N LYS A 352 10.21 -13.32 -23.36
CA LYS A 352 10.82 -13.11 -24.68
C LYS A 352 9.84 -13.47 -25.80
N TYR A 353 9.20 -14.63 -25.69
CA TYR A 353 8.26 -15.11 -26.70
C TYR A 353 6.95 -14.34 -26.70
N TYR A 354 6.45 -13.98 -25.52
CA TYR A 354 5.30 -13.08 -25.42
C TYR A 354 5.59 -11.76 -26.16
N LEU A 355 6.72 -11.12 -25.87
CA LEU A 355 7.12 -9.86 -26.50
C LEU A 355 7.39 -9.98 -28.00
N SER A 356 7.88 -11.12 -28.49
CA SER A 356 8.09 -11.32 -29.94
C SER A 356 6.80 -11.40 -30.75
N SER A 357 5.66 -11.69 -30.11
CA SER A 357 4.36 -11.69 -30.77
C SER A 357 3.68 -10.32 -30.81
N LEU A 358 4.28 -9.29 -30.18
CA LEU A 358 3.73 -7.94 -30.14
C LEU A 358 4.28 -7.04 -31.25
N ASP A 359 3.40 -6.22 -31.81
CA ASP A 359 3.74 -5.15 -32.76
C ASP A 359 4.34 -3.95 -32.01
N LYS A 360 5.62 -3.63 -32.30
CA LYS A 360 6.37 -2.57 -31.64
C LYS A 360 5.82 -1.17 -31.92
N GLU A 361 5.08 -0.99 -33.01
CA GLU A 361 4.52 0.30 -33.40
C GLU A 361 3.20 0.61 -32.67
N LYS A 362 2.58 -0.39 -32.02
CA LYS A 362 1.28 -0.29 -31.36
C LYS A 362 1.34 -0.62 -29.87
N LEU A 363 2.46 -0.33 -29.21
CA LEU A 363 2.67 -0.71 -27.81
C LEU A 363 1.89 0.16 -26.83
N SER A 364 1.05 -0.48 -26.02
CA SER A 364 0.42 0.12 -24.84
C SER A 364 1.46 0.46 -23.77
N HIS A 365 1.06 1.27 -22.77
CA HIS A 365 1.92 1.58 -21.63
C HIS A 365 2.37 0.30 -20.89
N GLU A 366 1.45 -0.64 -20.65
CA GLU A 366 1.77 -1.92 -20.01
C GLU A 366 2.77 -2.74 -20.79
N GLN A 367 2.65 -2.77 -22.12
CA GLN A 367 3.56 -3.52 -22.98
C GLN A 367 4.97 -2.92 -22.97
N ARG A 368 5.11 -1.59 -22.85
CA ARG A 368 6.41 -0.93 -22.68
C ARG A 368 7.08 -1.31 -21.34
N GLU A 369 6.30 -1.41 -20.27
CA GLU A 369 6.81 -1.88 -18.97
C GLU A 369 7.32 -3.33 -19.04
N LEU A 370 6.69 -4.19 -19.85
CA LEU A 370 7.17 -5.55 -20.08
C LEU A 370 8.52 -5.60 -20.82
N PHE A 371 8.80 -4.65 -21.72
CA PHE A 371 10.14 -4.54 -22.32
C PHE A 371 11.20 -4.13 -21.30
N LYS A 372 10.89 -3.18 -20.40
CA LYS A 372 11.79 -2.84 -19.27
C LYS A 372 12.03 -4.04 -18.37
N LEU A 373 10.97 -4.81 -18.06
CA LEU A 373 11.08 -6.03 -17.28
C LEU A 373 11.96 -7.07 -17.99
N PHE A 374 11.86 -7.21 -19.32
CA PHE A 374 12.69 -8.13 -20.07
C PHE A 374 14.18 -7.76 -20.02
N GLU A 375 14.51 -6.47 -20.13
CA GLU A 375 15.89 -6.01 -19.93
C GLU A 375 16.37 -6.29 -18.50
N TYR A 376 15.51 -6.08 -17.48
CA TYR A 376 15.82 -6.46 -16.11
C TYR A 376 16.10 -7.97 -15.97
N LEU A 377 15.24 -8.84 -16.51
CA LEU A 377 15.44 -10.30 -16.44
C LEU A 377 16.72 -10.77 -17.14
N LYS A 378 17.16 -10.08 -18.20
CA LYS A 378 18.49 -10.35 -18.80
C LYS A 378 19.64 -10.05 -17.83
N THR A 379 19.47 -9.10 -16.91
CA THR A 379 20.47 -8.78 -15.88
C THR A 379 20.41 -9.74 -14.69
N VAL A 380 19.24 -10.27 -14.34
CA VAL A 380 19.08 -11.25 -13.26
C VAL A 380 19.81 -12.56 -13.57
N ASP A 381 19.81 -12.96 -14.84
CA ASP A 381 20.53 -14.15 -15.31
C ASP A 381 22.06 -13.98 -15.34
N LYS A 382 22.59 -12.82 -14.95
CA LYS A 382 24.04 -12.60 -14.89
C LYS A 382 24.58 -13.10 -13.57
N TYR A 383 25.61 -13.94 -13.63
CA TYR A 383 26.40 -14.27 -12.45
C TYR A 383 27.21 -13.03 -12.03
N THR A 384 26.82 -12.39 -10.92
CA THR A 384 27.64 -11.36 -10.28
C THR A 384 28.88 -12.04 -9.73
N THR A 385 30.01 -11.75 -10.38
CA THR A 385 31.26 -12.47 -10.23
C THR A 385 32.31 -11.56 -9.61
N VAL A 386 32.87 -12.01 -8.50
CA VAL A 386 34.09 -11.43 -7.91
C VAL A 386 35.28 -12.29 -8.34
N ILE A 387 36.26 -11.67 -8.97
CA ILE A 387 37.59 -12.26 -9.20
C ILE A 387 38.54 -11.59 -8.23
N LEU A 388 39.17 -12.37 -7.35
CA LEU A 388 40.11 -11.89 -6.34
C LEU A 388 41.35 -12.79 -6.34
N LEU A 389 42.47 -12.24 -6.81
CA LEU A 389 43.77 -12.92 -6.82
C LEU A 389 44.82 -12.04 -6.12
N ASP A 390 46.01 -12.59 -5.92
CA ASP A 390 47.16 -11.95 -5.28
C ASP A 390 47.93 -10.97 -6.18
N ASP A 391 47.72 -11.02 -7.51
CA ASP A 391 48.45 -10.23 -8.50
C ASP A 391 47.56 -9.53 -9.55
N ILE A 392 48.03 -8.40 -10.10
CA ILE A 392 47.27 -7.59 -11.07
C ILE A 392 47.12 -8.31 -12.42
N ASP A 393 48.19 -8.95 -12.89
CA ASP A 393 48.25 -9.48 -14.24
C ASP A 393 47.31 -10.68 -14.41
N GLY A 394 47.30 -11.60 -13.45
CA GLY A 394 46.38 -12.73 -13.39
C GLY A 394 44.93 -12.30 -13.32
N VAL A 395 44.62 -11.22 -12.57
CA VAL A 395 43.25 -10.70 -12.47
C VAL A 395 42.78 -10.13 -13.81
N LEU A 396 43.64 -9.39 -14.51
CA LEU A 396 43.34 -8.83 -15.83
C LEU A 396 43.23 -9.91 -16.89
N GLU A 397 44.11 -10.91 -16.87
CA GLU A 397 44.08 -12.05 -17.77
C GLU A 397 42.78 -12.85 -17.59
N LEU A 398 42.44 -13.20 -16.35
CA LEU A 398 41.24 -13.97 -16.07
C LEU A 398 39.98 -13.20 -16.45
N LYS A 399 39.93 -11.89 -16.21
CA LYS A 399 38.83 -11.03 -16.69
C LYS A 399 38.69 -11.11 -18.20
N ARG A 400 39.80 -11.07 -18.96
CA ARG A 400 39.78 -11.21 -20.43
C ARG A 400 39.28 -12.59 -20.85
N ILE A 401 39.73 -13.66 -20.21
CA ILE A 401 39.28 -15.04 -20.49
C ILE A 401 37.77 -15.16 -20.27
N CYS A 402 37.28 -14.74 -19.11
CA CYS A 402 35.85 -14.80 -18.78
C CYS A 402 35.00 -13.94 -19.72
N THR A 403 35.49 -12.75 -20.12
CA THR A 403 34.78 -11.88 -21.06
C THR A 403 34.71 -12.50 -22.47
N ARG A 404 35.80 -13.13 -22.93
CA ARG A 404 35.85 -13.82 -24.24
C ARG A 404 35.03 -15.10 -24.28
N ALA A 405 34.77 -15.70 -23.12
CA ALA A 405 33.98 -16.93 -23.00
C ALA A 405 32.51 -16.72 -23.41
N GLY A 406 32.03 -15.47 -23.47
CA GLY A 406 30.65 -15.14 -23.80
C GLY A 406 29.64 -15.57 -22.73
N LEU A 407 30.13 -15.89 -21.53
CA LEU A 407 29.30 -16.31 -20.40
C LEU A 407 28.51 -15.11 -19.87
N ASN A 408 27.28 -15.35 -19.43
CA ASN A 408 26.43 -14.30 -18.87
C ASN A 408 26.88 -13.94 -17.44
N MET A 409 27.98 -13.19 -17.33
CA MET A 409 28.62 -12.83 -16.07
C MET A 409 28.79 -11.32 -15.97
N PHE A 410 28.56 -10.76 -14.79
CA PHE A 410 28.95 -9.39 -14.45
C PHE A 410 30.21 -9.46 -13.58
N ILE A 411 31.35 -9.09 -14.17
CA ILE A 411 32.67 -9.38 -13.59
C ILE A 411 33.25 -8.12 -12.94
N GLN A 412 33.50 -8.20 -11.65
CA GLN A 412 34.29 -7.22 -10.92
C GLN A 412 35.56 -7.88 -10.37
N THR A 413 36.67 -7.17 -10.50
CA THR A 413 38.02 -7.65 -10.22
C THR A 413 38.65 -6.91 -9.06
N PHE A 414 39.34 -7.64 -8.19
CA PHE A 414 39.98 -7.11 -7.00
C PHE A 414 41.32 -7.82 -6.73
N ILE A 415 42.10 -7.16 -5.88
CA ILE A 415 43.35 -7.66 -5.30
C ILE A 415 43.30 -7.42 -3.78
N ASP A 416 42.72 -6.29 -3.39
CA ASP A 416 42.37 -5.97 -2.02
C ASP A 416 41.12 -6.73 -1.55
N GLU A 417 41.28 -7.54 -0.50
CA GLU A 417 40.25 -8.40 0.06
C GLU A 417 39.13 -7.60 0.73
N SER A 418 39.46 -6.49 1.41
CA SER A 418 38.47 -5.67 2.11
C SER A 418 37.47 -5.03 1.14
N ARG A 419 37.98 -4.53 0.01
CA ARG A 419 37.16 -3.97 -1.08
C ARG A 419 36.35 -5.06 -1.78
N ALA A 420 36.95 -6.23 -2.03
CA ALA A 420 36.27 -7.35 -2.63
C ALA A 420 35.09 -7.83 -1.76
N LEU A 421 35.31 -7.95 -0.45
CA LEU A 421 34.29 -8.33 0.52
C LEU A 421 33.16 -7.30 0.55
N THR A 422 33.49 -6.02 0.74
CA THR A 422 32.51 -4.93 0.78
C THR A 422 31.65 -4.88 -0.48
N TRP A 423 32.30 -4.90 -1.65
CA TRP A 423 31.60 -4.84 -2.92
C TRP A 423 30.79 -6.11 -3.19
N GLY A 424 31.36 -7.28 -2.90
CA GLY A 424 30.71 -8.56 -3.08
C GLY A 424 29.44 -8.67 -2.25
N LEU A 425 29.47 -8.24 -0.98
CA LEU A 425 28.30 -8.22 -0.10
C LEU A 425 27.24 -7.23 -0.60
N ALA A 426 27.65 -6.03 -1.00
CA ALA A 426 26.73 -5.00 -1.51
C ALA A 426 26.04 -5.43 -2.81
N ASN A 427 26.76 -6.12 -3.70
CA ASN A 427 26.26 -6.57 -5.00
C ASN A 427 25.83 -8.04 -5.02
N ARG A 428 25.88 -8.71 -3.86
CA ARG A 428 25.50 -10.11 -3.65
C ARG A 428 26.12 -11.05 -4.68
N ALA A 429 27.44 -11.00 -4.79
CA ALA A 429 28.18 -11.87 -5.69
C ALA A 429 27.81 -13.34 -5.44
N ASN A 430 27.34 -14.00 -6.48
CA ASN A 430 26.90 -15.40 -6.45
C ASN A 430 27.92 -16.34 -7.08
N LEU A 431 29.01 -15.78 -7.60
CA LEU A 431 30.20 -16.50 -8.05
C LEU A 431 31.47 -15.81 -7.54
N LEU A 432 32.33 -16.58 -6.89
CA LEU A 432 33.67 -16.16 -6.48
C LEU A 432 34.71 -16.96 -7.25
N ILE A 433 35.69 -16.28 -7.84
CA ILE A 433 36.92 -16.89 -8.38
C ILE A 433 38.09 -16.36 -7.55
N LEU A 434 38.69 -17.25 -6.77
CA LEU A 434 39.66 -16.91 -5.72
C LEU A 434 40.99 -17.62 -5.98
N SER A 435 42.11 -16.96 -5.67
CA SER A 435 43.39 -17.64 -5.46
C SER A 435 43.39 -18.29 -4.07
N ASP A 436 44.03 -19.46 -3.91
CA ASP A 436 44.17 -20.10 -2.60
C ASP A 436 45.04 -19.30 -1.62
N THR A 437 45.99 -18.50 -2.15
CA THR A 437 46.72 -17.49 -1.39
C THR A 437 46.36 -16.09 -1.88
N LEU A 438 45.91 -15.24 -0.97
CA LEU A 438 45.69 -13.82 -1.22
C LEU A 438 46.76 -13.00 -0.49
N GLN A 439 46.70 -11.68 -0.56
CA GLN A 439 47.73 -10.80 0.02
C GLN A 439 47.74 -10.83 1.55
N GLN A 440 46.56 -10.89 2.17
CA GLN A 440 46.39 -10.76 3.62
C GLN A 440 45.79 -12.01 4.29
N MET A 441 45.18 -12.90 3.51
CA MET A 441 44.50 -14.10 4.03
C MET A 441 44.51 -15.24 3.01
N SER A 442 44.05 -16.42 3.41
CA SER A 442 43.80 -17.50 2.44
C SER A 442 42.49 -17.26 1.68
N GLY A 443 42.37 -17.84 0.48
CA GLY A 443 41.12 -17.83 -0.26
C GLY A 443 39.97 -18.52 0.50
N ILE A 444 40.30 -19.48 1.38
CA ILE A 444 39.34 -20.16 2.24
C ILE A 444 38.81 -19.20 3.31
N ASP A 445 39.70 -18.47 4.00
CA ASP A 445 39.30 -17.52 5.05
C ASP A 445 38.41 -16.41 4.47
N PHE A 446 38.77 -15.87 3.30
CA PHE A 446 37.94 -14.90 2.58
C PHE A 446 36.54 -15.45 2.30
N MET A 447 36.46 -16.67 1.77
CA MET A 447 35.19 -17.33 1.45
C MET A 447 34.34 -17.55 2.70
N GLU A 448 34.94 -17.98 3.82
CA GLU A 448 34.22 -18.16 5.08
C GLU A 448 33.68 -16.84 5.62
N GLN A 449 34.49 -15.77 5.63
CA GLN A 449 34.04 -14.43 6.00
C GLN A 449 32.89 -13.93 5.12
N TYR A 450 33.01 -14.15 3.80
CA TYR A 450 31.97 -13.79 2.85
C TYR A 450 30.67 -14.53 3.16
N ARG A 451 30.72 -15.85 3.38
CA ARG A 451 29.53 -16.68 3.67
C ARG A 451 28.86 -16.35 5.00
N GLN A 452 29.61 -15.93 6.02
CA GLN A 452 29.04 -15.52 7.30
C GLN A 452 28.17 -14.26 7.19
N GLN A 453 28.51 -13.37 6.26
CA GLN A 453 27.85 -12.07 6.09
C GLN A 453 26.91 -12.02 4.88
N SER A 454 27.13 -12.89 3.90
CA SER A 454 26.37 -12.90 2.65
C SER A 454 25.03 -13.62 2.84
N PRO A 455 23.91 -13.03 2.39
CA PRO A 455 22.63 -13.72 2.33
C PRO A 455 22.57 -14.75 1.19
N VAL A 456 23.61 -14.82 0.36
CA VAL A 456 23.72 -15.67 -0.83
C VAL A 456 24.84 -16.68 -0.63
N THR A 457 24.57 -17.96 -0.92
CA THR A 457 25.61 -19.01 -0.99
C THR A 457 26.30 -18.97 -2.36
N PRO A 458 27.54 -18.46 -2.49
CA PRO A 458 28.18 -18.35 -3.78
C PRO A 458 28.69 -19.71 -4.27
N LYS A 459 28.68 -19.91 -5.60
CA LYS A 459 29.55 -20.90 -6.24
C LYS A 459 30.99 -20.39 -6.13
N VAL A 460 31.93 -21.28 -5.83
CA VAL A 460 33.33 -20.89 -5.61
C VAL A 460 34.24 -21.71 -6.51
N MET A 461 35.03 -21.00 -7.30
CA MET A 461 36.14 -21.55 -8.07
C MET A 461 37.45 -21.14 -7.39
N MET A 462 38.26 -22.12 -7.01
CA MET A 462 39.56 -21.89 -6.39
C MET A 462 40.68 -22.13 -7.41
N LEU A 463 41.60 -21.17 -7.54
CA LEU A 463 42.84 -21.32 -8.30
C LEU A 463 43.91 -21.83 -7.34
N SER A 464 44.33 -23.08 -7.52
CA SER A 464 45.25 -23.74 -6.61
C SER A 464 45.92 -24.94 -7.25
N ASP A 465 47.18 -25.16 -6.93
CA ASP A 465 47.92 -26.37 -7.34
C ASP A 465 47.71 -27.54 -6.35
N TYR A 466 46.96 -27.34 -5.26
CA TYR A 466 46.57 -28.42 -4.36
C TYR A 466 45.46 -29.30 -4.95
N GLN A 467 45.38 -30.54 -4.47
CA GLN A 467 44.36 -31.49 -4.91
C GLN A 467 42.93 -31.01 -4.56
N PRO A 468 41.94 -31.17 -5.47
CA PRO A 468 40.56 -30.70 -5.26
C PRO A 468 39.90 -31.19 -3.96
N GLU A 469 40.28 -32.37 -3.49
CA GLU A 469 39.79 -33.03 -2.28
C GLU A 469 40.02 -32.20 -1.02
N VAL A 470 41.12 -31.43 -0.99
CA VAL A 470 41.46 -30.53 0.12
C VAL A 470 40.41 -29.44 0.29
N PHE A 471 39.85 -28.96 -0.82
CA PHE A 471 38.89 -27.85 -0.84
C PHE A 471 37.42 -28.30 -0.75
N LYS A 472 37.16 -29.58 -1.02
CA LYS A 472 35.80 -30.14 -0.99
C LYS A 472 35.14 -30.00 0.38
N LYS A 473 35.91 -30.17 1.47
CA LYS A 473 35.42 -30.01 2.86
C LYS A 473 35.01 -28.57 3.19
N TYR A 474 35.54 -27.58 2.46
CA TYR A 474 35.17 -26.17 2.61
C TYR A 474 34.06 -25.75 1.64
N GLY A 475 33.47 -26.67 0.89
CA GLY A 475 32.38 -26.37 -0.05
C GLY A 475 32.83 -25.55 -1.26
N VAL A 476 34.08 -25.68 -1.70
CA VAL A 476 34.53 -25.15 -2.99
C VAL A 476 33.89 -25.96 -4.12
N THR A 477 33.36 -25.27 -5.14
CA THR A 477 32.58 -25.89 -6.23
C THR A 477 33.47 -26.47 -7.33
N GLN A 478 34.53 -25.75 -7.70
CA GLN A 478 35.53 -26.19 -8.68
C GLN A 478 36.92 -25.76 -8.24
N VAL A 479 37.91 -26.58 -8.54
CA VAL A 479 39.34 -26.24 -8.39
C VAL A 479 39.99 -26.28 -9.76
N VAL A 480 40.78 -25.25 -10.04
CA VAL A 480 41.50 -25.05 -11.29
C VAL A 480 42.98 -24.83 -10.94
N PRO A 481 43.92 -25.56 -11.56
CA PRO A 481 45.36 -25.37 -11.28
C PRO A 481 45.81 -23.98 -11.70
N ARG A 482 46.84 -23.40 -11.05
CA ARG A 482 47.26 -22.02 -11.35
C ARG A 482 47.82 -21.86 -12.76
N ASN A 483 48.38 -22.93 -13.33
CA ASN A 483 48.89 -22.99 -14.71
C ASN A 483 47.80 -23.36 -15.75
N TYR A 484 46.58 -22.87 -15.55
CA TYR A 484 45.45 -23.21 -16.41
C TYR A 484 45.58 -22.65 -17.82
N SER A 485 45.01 -23.37 -18.80
CA SER A 485 44.77 -22.81 -20.13
C SER A 485 43.43 -22.07 -20.17
N ALA A 486 43.30 -21.08 -21.06
CA ALA A 486 42.02 -20.38 -21.28
C ALA A 486 40.88 -21.35 -21.61
N LYS A 487 41.16 -22.40 -22.40
CA LYS A 487 40.17 -23.44 -22.75
C LYS A 487 39.70 -24.23 -21.54
N GLU A 488 40.61 -24.60 -20.66
CA GLU A 488 40.31 -25.33 -19.42
C GLU A 488 39.47 -24.48 -18.46
N MET A 489 39.88 -23.23 -18.24
CA MET A 489 39.13 -22.27 -17.42
C MET A 489 37.69 -22.12 -17.92
N ILE A 490 37.51 -21.89 -19.23
CA ILE A 490 36.18 -21.75 -19.84
C ILE A 490 35.34 -23.02 -19.67
N ALA A 491 35.92 -24.21 -19.90
CA ALA A 491 35.20 -25.46 -19.74
C ALA A 491 34.73 -25.68 -18.29
N LYS A 492 35.59 -25.35 -17.32
CA LYS A 492 35.27 -25.44 -15.88
C LYS A 492 34.21 -24.43 -15.48
N LEU A 493 34.28 -23.20 -16.00
CA LEU A 493 33.26 -22.18 -15.79
C LEU A 493 31.92 -22.65 -16.35
N LYS A 494 31.85 -23.02 -17.64
CA LYS A 494 30.64 -23.56 -18.27
C LYS A 494 29.99 -24.68 -17.47
N LYS A 495 30.79 -25.68 -17.08
CA LYS A 495 30.36 -26.79 -16.22
C LYS A 495 29.80 -26.32 -14.88
N MET A 496 30.45 -25.36 -14.24
CA MET A 496 30.01 -24.81 -12.95
C MET A 496 28.73 -23.97 -13.08
N LEU A 497 28.53 -23.28 -14.20
CA LEU A 497 27.34 -22.48 -14.47
C LEU A 497 26.15 -23.31 -14.96
N GLY A 498 26.36 -24.59 -15.32
CA GLY A 498 25.31 -25.48 -15.84
C GLY A 498 25.12 -25.38 -17.35
N GLU A 499 26.00 -24.65 -18.04
CA GLU A 499 26.04 -24.55 -19.50
C GLU A 499 26.85 -25.73 -20.07
N GLY A 500 26.29 -26.95 -20.02
CA GLY A 500 26.90 -28.15 -20.60
C GLY A 500 26.69 -28.25 -22.12
N ASP A 501 27.70 -28.77 -22.83
CA ASP A 501 27.80 -28.85 -24.30
C ASP A 501 26.49 -29.32 -24.97
N GLY A 502 25.82 -28.39 -25.66
CA GLY A 502 24.85 -28.68 -26.70
C GLY A 502 25.54 -28.88 -28.05
#